data_AF-A0A8J8PT54-F1
#
_entry.id   AF-A0A8J8PT54-F1
#
_cell.length_a   1.000
_cell.length_b   1.000
_cell.length_c   1.000
_cell.angle_alpha   90.00
_cell.angle_beta   90.00
_cell.angle_gamma   90.00
#
_symmetry.space_group_name_H-M   'P 1'
#
loop_
_entity.id
_entity.type
_entity.pdbx_description
1 polymer ?
#
loop_
_entity_poly.entity_id
_entity_poly.type
_entity_poly.pdbx_seq_one_letter_code
_entity_poly.pdbx_strand_id
1 'polypeptide(L)'
;MKMKKSDIAIILIIALIYVIMFSNIVQSASVEGVSMYPVFQNGALTFYTQPVNVQVGNIIIYRSPYYNNYVIHRVIGINQDSNYVTQGVDKITN
;
A
#
# COMPACT_ATOMS: atom_id res chain seq x y z
N MET A 1 3.48 13.75 41.26
CA MET A 1 3.15 14.38 39.96
C MET A 1 1.85 13.77 39.45
N LYS A 2 0.72 14.49 39.48
CA LYS A 2 -0.56 13.96 38.96
C LYS A 2 -0.57 14.11 37.45
N MET A 3 -0.72 13.00 36.73
CA MET A 3 -0.92 13.03 35.28
C MET A 3 -2.21 13.79 34.96
N LYS A 4 -2.12 14.73 34.02
CA LYS A 4 -3.29 15.44 33.50
C LYS A 4 -4.07 14.50 32.59
N LYS A 5 -5.38 14.72 32.44
CA LYS A 5 -6.22 13.94 31.51
C LYS A 5 -5.69 14.00 30.07
N SER A 6 -5.05 15.11 29.69
CA SER A 6 -4.34 15.27 28.41
C SER A 6 -3.20 14.27 28.23
N ASP A 7 -2.46 13.99 29.30
CA ASP A 7 -1.29 13.12 29.24
C ASP A 7 -1.73 11.67 29.00
N ILE A 8 -2.84 11.26 29.64
CA ILE A 8 -3.47 9.96 29.41
C ILE A 8 -3.96 9.84 27.96
N ALA A 9 -4.61 10.88 27.42
CA ALA A 9 -5.08 10.88 26.04
C ALA A 9 -3.93 10.76 25.04
N ILE A 10 -2.83 11.49 25.25
CA ILE A 10 -1.63 11.43 24.41
C ILE A 10 -1.01 10.02 24.46
N ILE A 11 -0.88 9.43 25.65
CA ILE A 11 -0.34 8.07 25.80
C ILE A 11 -1.21 7.05 25.08
N LEU A 12 -2.54 7.16 25.15
CA LEU A 12 -3.44 6.27 24.43
C LEU A 12 -3.30 6.39 22.91
N ILE A 13 -3.13 7.60 22.38
CA ILE A 13 -2.91 7.82 20.94
C ILE A 13 -1.58 7.19 20.51
N ILE A 14 -0.51 7.40 21.28
CA ILE A 14 0.80 6.81 20.98
C ILE A 14 0.74 5.28 21.03
N ALA A 15 0.08 4.72 22.05
CA ALA A 15 -0.11 3.28 22.18
C ALA A 15 -0.92 2.70 21.00
N LEU A 16 -1.97 3.41 20.55
CA LEU A 16 -2.76 3.01 19.39
C LEU A 16 -1.93 3.01 18.10
N ILE A 17 -1.16 4.08 17.84
CA ILE A 17 -0.25 4.14 16.68
C ILE A 17 0.76 2.99 16.73
N TYR A 18 1.32 2.73 17.91
CA TYR A 18 2.27 1.63 18.11
C TYR A 18 1.65 0.27 17.78
N VAL A 19 0.44 -0.01 18.29
CA VAL A 19 -0.28 -1.27 17.99
C VAL A 19 -0.57 -1.40 16.50
N ILE A 20 -0.99 -0.32 15.82
CA ILE A 20 -1.28 -0.37 14.37
C ILE A 20 0.00 -0.64 13.55
N MET A 21 1.13 -0.02 13.91
CA MET A 21 2.39 -0.22 13.20
C MET A 21 3.02 -1.60 13.45
N PHE A 22 2.89 -2.16 14.65
CA PHE A 22 3.50 -3.45 15.00
C PHE A 22 2.59 -4.66 14.76
N SER A 23 1.31 -4.46 14.52
CA SER A 23 0.37 -5.55 14.19
C SER A 23 0.51 -6.07 12.76
N ASN A 24 1.38 -5.48 11.93
CA ASN A 24 1.52 -5.77 10.49
C ASN A 24 0.23 -5.55 9.67
N ILE A 25 -0.79 -4.89 10.26
CA ILE A 25 -2.04 -4.56 9.57
C ILE A 25 -1.77 -3.57 8.44
N VAL A 26 -0.93 -2.57 8.72
CA VAL A 26 -0.50 -1.56 7.75
C VAL A 26 1.02 -1.62 7.64
N GLN A 27 1.51 -1.80 6.43
CA GLN A 27 2.92 -1.74 6.07
C GLN A 27 3.18 -0.50 5.22
N SER A 28 4.45 -0.12 5.09
CA SER A 28 4.83 1.04 4.28
C SER A 28 6.01 0.74 3.36
N ALA A 29 5.97 1.27 2.14
CA ALA A 29 7.05 1.19 1.17
C ALA A 29 7.18 2.50 0.37
N SER A 30 8.40 2.78 -0.09
CA SER A 30 8.64 3.84 -1.07
C SER A 30 8.32 3.33 -2.48
N VAL A 31 7.65 4.14 -3.28
CA VAL A 31 7.41 3.83 -4.69
C VAL A 31 8.66 4.15 -5.50
N GLU A 32 9.09 3.19 -6.31
CA GLU A 32 10.19 3.35 -7.26
C GLU A 32 9.66 3.15 -8.69
N GLY A 33 9.96 4.10 -9.57
CA GLY A 33 9.55 4.07 -10.98
C GLY A 33 8.45 5.07 -11.34
N VAL A 34 8.06 5.02 -12.61
CA VAL A 34 7.19 6.05 -13.25
C VAL A 34 5.88 5.48 -13.81
N SER A 35 5.74 4.15 -13.86
CA SER A 35 4.59 3.45 -14.46
C SER A 35 3.24 3.80 -13.81
N MET A 36 3.26 4.33 -12.59
CA MET A 36 2.07 4.72 -11.85
C MET A 36 1.78 6.22 -11.89
N TYR A 37 2.47 7.00 -12.72
CA TYR A 37 2.20 8.43 -12.86
C TYR A 37 0.80 8.66 -13.45
N PRO A 38 0.05 9.69 -12.99
CA PRO A 38 0.38 10.64 -11.91
C PRO A 38 -0.07 10.16 -10.52
N VAL A 39 -0.61 8.95 -10.39
CA VAL A 39 -1.23 8.44 -9.15
C VAL A 39 -0.21 8.25 -8.04
N PHE A 40 0.96 7.71 -8.37
CA PHE A 40 2.10 7.65 -7.46
C PHE A 40 3.28 8.35 -8.09
N GLN A 41 3.94 9.21 -7.32
CA GLN A 41 5.21 9.82 -7.70
C GLN A 41 6.38 8.96 -7.22
N ASN A 42 7.50 9.03 -7.92
CA ASN A 42 8.72 8.35 -7.49
C ASN A 42 9.18 8.94 -6.14
N GLY A 43 9.50 8.08 -5.18
CA GLY A 43 9.84 8.45 -3.81
C GLY A 43 8.63 8.65 -2.88
N ALA A 44 7.40 8.47 -3.36
CA ALA A 44 6.21 8.57 -2.52
C ALA A 44 6.19 7.46 -1.46
N LEU A 45 6.03 7.83 -0.19
CA LEU A 45 5.75 6.88 0.88
C LEU A 45 4.30 6.41 0.76
N THR A 46 4.12 5.10 0.62
CA THR A 46 2.81 4.47 0.47
C THR A 46 2.55 3.51 1.61
N PHE A 47 1.30 3.45 2.04
CA PHE A 47 0.82 2.52 3.04
C PHE A 47 -0.04 1.47 2.35
N TYR A 48 0.18 0.21 2.68
CA TYR A 48 -0.55 -0.91 2.11
C TYR A 48 -0.88 -1.94 3.17
N THR A 49 -1.89 -2.76 2.90
CA THR A 49 -2.34 -3.83 3.78
C THR A 49 -2.29 -5.16 3.03
N GLN A 50 -2.49 -6.26 3.73
CA GLN A 50 -2.72 -7.54 3.07
C GLN A 50 -3.96 -7.43 2.16
N PRO A 51 -3.91 -7.94 0.91
CA PRO A 51 -5.05 -7.87 0.00
C PRO A 51 -6.21 -8.73 0.52
N VAL A 52 -7.37 -8.10 0.69
CA VAL A 52 -8.63 -8.78 1.03
C VAL A 52 -9.66 -8.36 0.00
N ASN A 53 -10.21 -9.33 -0.75
CA ASN A 53 -11.24 -9.11 -1.77
C ASN A 53 -10.84 -8.03 -2.82
N VAL A 54 -9.77 -8.27 -3.56
CA VAL A 54 -9.24 -7.34 -4.58
C VAL A 54 -10.23 -7.19 -5.73
N GLN A 55 -10.52 -5.95 -6.11
CA GLN A 55 -11.45 -5.59 -7.18
C GLN A 55 -10.76 -4.82 -8.30
N VAL A 56 -11.42 -4.79 -9.47
CA VAL A 56 -11.00 -3.94 -10.59
C VAL A 56 -10.94 -2.47 -10.14
N GLY A 57 -9.85 -1.79 -10.48
CA GLY A 57 -9.55 -0.42 -10.07
C GLY A 57 -8.68 -0.32 -8.82
N ASN A 58 -8.55 -1.38 -8.01
CA ASN A 58 -7.60 -1.39 -6.89
C ASN A 58 -6.16 -1.33 -7.39
N ILE A 59 -5.28 -0.75 -6.58
CA ILE A 59 -3.84 -0.75 -6.82
C ILE A 59 -3.23 -1.75 -5.87
N ILE A 60 -2.47 -2.69 -6.41
CA ILE A 60 -1.87 -3.78 -5.65
C ILE A 60 -0.36 -3.77 -5.84
N ILE A 61 0.33 -4.25 -4.80
CA ILE A 61 1.76 -4.51 -4.83
C ILE A 61 1.93 -6.02 -4.90
N TYR A 62 2.67 -6.50 -5.89
CA TYR A 62 2.94 -7.93 -6.06
C TYR A 62 4.39 -8.17 -6.44
N ARG A 63 4.86 -9.40 -6.22
CA ARG A 63 6.21 -9.80 -6.63
C ARG A 63 6.18 -10.26 -8.08
N SER A 64 7.00 -9.64 -8.92
CA SER A 64 7.15 -10.04 -10.32
C SER A 64 7.73 -11.46 -10.41
N PRO A 65 7.07 -12.39 -11.14
CA PRO A 65 7.60 -13.74 -11.33
C PRO A 65 8.84 -13.76 -12.22
N TYR A 66 9.05 -12.73 -13.05
CA TYR A 66 10.16 -12.66 -14.01
C TYR A 66 11.40 -11.96 -13.45
N TYR A 67 11.19 -10.87 -12.70
CA TYR A 67 12.27 -9.95 -12.31
C TYR A 67 12.55 -9.92 -10.81
N ASN A 68 11.85 -10.73 -10.02
CA ASN A 68 12.05 -10.90 -8.58
C ASN A 68 11.93 -9.61 -7.74
N ASN A 69 11.40 -8.54 -8.31
CA ASN A 69 11.16 -7.24 -7.69
C ASN A 69 9.67 -7.05 -7.36
N TYR A 70 9.37 -6.07 -6.50
CA TYR A 70 7.99 -5.68 -6.23
C TYR A 70 7.51 -4.67 -7.28
N VAL A 71 6.30 -4.89 -7.79
CA VAL A 71 5.65 -4.04 -8.79
C VAL A 71 4.33 -3.53 -8.20
N ILE A 72 4.09 -2.24 -8.36
CA ILE A 72 2.83 -1.59 -7.99
C ILE A 72 2.05 -1.24 -9.26
N HIS A 73 0.87 -1.83 -9.45
CA HIS A 73 0.04 -1.61 -10.64
C HIS A 73 -1.45 -1.60 -10.29
N ARG A 74 -2.26 -1.01 -11.16
CA ARG A 74 -3.72 -1.04 -11.05
C ARG A 74 -4.26 -2.33 -11.65
N VAL A 75 -5.19 -2.97 -10.95
CA VAL A 75 -5.98 -4.09 -11.47
C VAL A 75 -6.96 -3.55 -12.50
N ILE A 76 -6.84 -4.00 -13.75
CA ILE A 76 -7.73 -3.61 -14.86
C ILE A 76 -8.74 -4.71 -15.22
N GLY A 77 -8.50 -5.93 -14.73
CA GLY A 77 -9.39 -7.07 -14.98
C GLY A 77 -9.11 -8.22 -14.03
N ILE A 78 -10.10 -9.09 -13.89
CA ILE A 78 -9.99 -10.37 -13.18
C ILE A 78 -10.44 -11.44 -14.17
N ASN A 79 -9.54 -12.36 -14.50
CA ASN A 79 -9.82 -13.43 -15.45
C ASN A 79 -10.65 -14.54 -14.78
N GLN A 80 -11.19 -15.45 -15.59
CA GLN A 80 -12.01 -16.58 -15.13
C GLN A 80 -11.29 -17.48 -14.13
N ASP A 81 -9.96 -17.60 -14.25
CA ASP A 81 -9.11 -18.35 -13.32
C ASP A 81 -8.74 -17.57 -12.04
N SER A 82 -9.44 -16.47 -11.75
CA SER A 82 -9.13 -15.55 -10.63
C SER A 82 -7.75 -14.88 -10.71
N ASN A 83 -7.13 -14.88 -11.89
CA ASN A 83 -5.88 -14.17 -12.15
C ASN A 83 -6.15 -12.67 -12.33
N TYR A 84 -5.36 -11.84 -11.65
CA TYR A 84 -5.44 -10.38 -11.78
C TYR A 84 -4.66 -9.91 -13.01
N VAL A 85 -5.33 -9.18 -13.89
CA VAL A 85 -4.68 -8.43 -14.96
C VAL A 85 -4.36 -7.06 -14.42
N THR A 86 -3.07 -6.71 -14.42
CA THR A 86 -2.58 -5.45 -13.87
C THR A 86 -1.85 -4.64 -14.92
N GLN A 87 -1.92 -3.32 -14.81
CA GLN A 87 -1.25 -2.39 -15.69
C GLN A 87 -0.86 -1.14 -14.90
N GLY A 88 0.24 -0.49 -15.29
CA GLY A 88 0.55 0.86 -14.81
C GLY A 88 -0.56 1.84 -15.19
N VAL A 89 -0.54 3.03 -14.62
CA VAL A 89 -1.49 4.09 -15.00
C VAL A 89 -0.93 4.99 -16.10
N ASP A 90 0.40 5.15 -16.15
CA ASP A 90 1.03 5.99 -17.16
C ASP A 90 0.93 5.35 -18.54
N LYS A 91 0.44 6.09 -19.52
CA LYS A 91 0.26 5.62 -20.91
C LYS A 91 1.55 5.64 -21.72
N ILE A 92 2.57 6.35 -21.25
CA ILE A 92 3.83 6.53 -21.98
C ILE A 92 4.81 5.41 -21.66
N THR A 93 4.85 4.96 -20.40
CA THR A 93 5.85 4.01 -19.92
C THR A 93 5.32 2.58 -19.72
N ASN A 94 4.07 2.32 -20.10
CA ASN A 94 3.44 0.99 -20.04
C ASN A 94 3.58 0.23 -21.35
#